data_AF-A0A2I0I5M5-F1
#
_entry.id   AF-A0A2I0I5M5-F1
#
_cell.length_a   1.000
_cell.length_b   1.000
_cell.length_c   1.000
_cell.angle_alpha   90.00
_cell.angle_beta   90.00
_cell.angle_gamma   90.00
#
_symmetry.space_group_name_H-M   'P 1'
#
loop_
_entity.id
_entity.type
_entity.pdbx_description
1 polymer ?
#
loop_
_entity_poly.entity_id
_entity_poly.type
_entity_poly.pdbx_seq_one_letter_code
_entity_poly.pdbx_strand_id
1 'polypeptide(L)'
;MASGLGPEESLQLFNRHAFSADHPGECYSELSKSVLHYAGGLPLALTTLGSFLHKKTKDQWHMVLKKLARYLYLDSVGVHLEPVSIAYPVKMAPMEIKLDYLNEFLASISGYMRQECNPVIVQSLTFHSNKRIYGL
;
A
#
# COMPACT_ATOMS: atom_id res chain seq x y z
N MET A 1 -19.40 -21.98 21.84
CA MET A 1 -18.08 -22.05 21.18
C MET A 1 -18.22 -21.34 19.86
N ALA A 2 -17.59 -20.18 19.68
CA ALA A 2 -17.66 -19.49 18.39
C ALA A 2 -16.71 -20.21 17.43
N SER A 3 -17.25 -21.04 16.55
CA SER A 3 -16.49 -21.69 15.49
C SER A 3 -16.03 -20.60 14.51
N GLY A 4 -14.73 -20.33 14.46
CA GLY A 4 -14.15 -19.48 13.42
C GLY A 4 -14.32 -20.11 12.04
N LEU A 5 -14.29 -19.28 11.00
CA LEU A 5 -14.36 -19.73 9.61
C LEU A 5 -13.07 -20.44 9.20
N GLY A 6 -13.19 -21.38 8.25
CA GLY A 6 -12.02 -21.97 7.59
C GLY A 6 -11.20 -20.93 6.81
N PRO A 7 -9.95 -21.23 6.43
CA PRO A 7 -9.10 -20.30 5.67
C PRO A 7 -9.74 -19.82 4.36
N GLU A 8 -10.38 -20.74 3.61
CA GLU A 8 -11.02 -20.43 2.33
C GLU A 8 -12.27 -19.56 2.51
N GLU A 9 -13.15 -19.93 3.46
CA GLU A 9 -14.34 -19.15 3.79
C GLU A 9 -13.99 -17.75 4.30
N SER A 10 -12.91 -17.66 5.10
CA SER A 10 -12.40 -16.39 5.59
C SER A 10 -11.91 -15.50 4.45
N LEU A 11 -11.23 -16.10 3.46
CA LEU A 11 -10.68 -15.38 2.31
C LEU A 11 -11.82 -14.84 1.44
N GLN A 12 -12.80 -15.68 1.13
CA GLN A 12 -13.97 -15.31 0.34
C GLN A 12 -14.78 -14.20 1.04
N LEU A 13 -15.06 -14.37 2.33
CA LEU A 13 -15.78 -13.35 3.11
C LEU A 13 -15.02 -12.03 3.09
N PHE A 14 -13.73 -12.04 3.38
CA PHE A 14 -12.91 -10.83 3.35
C PHE A 14 -12.92 -10.17 1.96
N ASN A 15 -12.69 -10.93 0.89
CA ASN A 15 -12.62 -10.40 -0.47
C ASN A 15 -13.93 -9.76 -0.90
N ARG A 16 -15.07 -10.38 -0.56
CA ARG A 16 -16.40 -9.83 -0.87
C ARG A 16 -16.58 -8.44 -0.26
N HIS A 17 -16.08 -8.23 0.95
CA HIS A 17 -16.16 -6.94 1.63
C HIS A 17 -15.08 -5.94 1.16
N ALA A 18 -13.87 -6.40 0.84
CA ALA A 18 -12.75 -5.56 0.45
C ALA A 18 -12.75 -5.16 -1.04
N PHE A 19 -13.19 -6.05 -1.92
CA PHE A 19 -13.11 -5.90 -3.38
C PHE A 19 -14.47 -5.94 -4.08
N SER A 20 -15.55 -6.27 -3.36
CA SER A 20 -16.85 -6.55 -3.97
C SER A 20 -16.81 -7.70 -4.99
N ALA A 21 -15.84 -8.61 -4.82
CA ALA A 21 -15.58 -9.79 -5.63
C ALA A 21 -15.07 -10.93 -4.74
N ASP A 22 -15.16 -12.18 -5.18
CA ASP A 22 -14.73 -13.33 -4.37
C ASP A 22 -13.20 -13.55 -4.40
N HIS A 23 -12.50 -12.92 -5.35
CA HIS A 23 -11.05 -12.96 -5.45
C HIS A 23 -10.42 -11.59 -5.14
N PRO A 24 -9.19 -11.58 -4.60
CA PRO A 24 -8.48 -10.32 -4.43
C PRO A 24 -8.10 -9.75 -5.80
N GLY A 25 -7.92 -8.43 -5.88
CA GLY A 25 -7.15 -7.87 -7.00
C GLY A 25 -5.75 -8.50 -7.02
N GLU A 26 -5.19 -8.72 -8.21
CA GLU A 26 -3.93 -9.44 -8.48
C GLU A 26 -2.76 -9.01 -7.56
N CYS A 27 -2.82 -7.78 -7.05
CA CYS A 27 -1.84 -7.16 -6.18
C CYS A 27 -2.07 -7.26 -4.65
N TYR A 28 -3.19 -7.83 -4.19
CA TYR A 28 -3.61 -7.81 -2.78
C TYR A 28 -3.58 -9.17 -2.08
N SER A 29 -3.15 -10.24 -2.77
CA SER A 29 -3.17 -11.61 -2.23
C SER A 29 -2.42 -11.75 -0.89
N GLU A 30 -1.16 -11.32 -0.82
CA GLU A 30 -0.35 -11.41 0.41
C GLU A 30 -0.88 -10.52 1.55
N LEU A 31 -1.45 -9.37 1.22
CA LEU A 31 -2.09 -8.50 2.21
C LEU A 31 -3.37 -9.11 2.73
N SER A 32 -4.15 -9.77 1.87
CA SER A 32 -5.37 -10.46 2.26
C SER A 32 -5.05 -11.60 3.22
N LYS A 33 -4.01 -12.40 2.95
CA LYS A 33 -3.50 -13.42 3.88
C LYS A 33 -3.08 -12.83 5.24
N SER A 34 -2.43 -11.67 5.23
CA SER A 34 -2.02 -10.97 6.45
C SER A 34 -3.24 -10.52 7.28
N VAL A 35 -4.29 -10.01 6.61
CA VAL A 35 -5.56 -9.66 7.27
C VAL A 35 -6.23 -10.90 7.85
N LEU A 36 -6.27 -12.01 7.11
CA LEU A 36 -6.84 -13.28 7.57
C LEU A 36 -6.15 -13.80 8.83
N HIS A 37 -4.81 -13.79 8.83
CA HIS A 37 -4.02 -14.16 9.99
C HIS A 37 -4.34 -13.26 11.20
N TYR A 38 -4.48 -11.96 10.98
CA TYR A 38 -4.87 -11.02 12.04
C TYR A 38 -6.29 -11.26 12.57
N ALA A 39 -7.26 -11.50 11.68
CA ALA A 39 -8.66 -11.64 12.03
C ALA A 39 -9.00 -13.02 12.65
N GLY A 40 -8.11 -14.00 12.54
CA GLY A 40 -8.25 -15.31 13.19
C GLY A 40 -9.51 -16.09 12.78
N GLY A 41 -10.00 -15.88 11.56
CA GLY A 41 -11.25 -16.50 11.08
C GLY A 41 -12.53 -15.96 11.72
N LEU A 42 -12.47 -14.86 12.48
CA LEU A 42 -13.65 -14.23 13.08
C LEU A 42 -14.44 -13.49 11.99
N PRO A 43 -15.70 -13.89 11.69
CA PRO A 43 -16.48 -13.28 10.62
C PRO A 43 -16.64 -11.77 10.79
N LEU A 44 -16.85 -11.32 12.03
CA LEU A 44 -17.01 -9.90 12.34
C LEU A 44 -15.73 -9.11 12.04
N ALA A 45 -14.57 -9.60 12.47
CA ALA A 45 -13.29 -8.93 12.23
C ALA A 45 -12.97 -8.87 10.73
N LEU A 46 -13.19 -9.97 10.00
CA LEU A 46 -12.99 -10.05 8.55
C LEU A 46 -13.89 -9.05 7.80
N THR A 47 -15.16 -9.00 8.17
CA THR A 47 -16.15 -8.08 7.59
C THR A 47 -15.77 -6.63 7.84
N THR A 48 -15.46 -6.28 9.09
CA THR A 48 -15.08 -4.91 9.47
C THR A 48 -13.80 -4.47 8.77
N LEU A 49 -12.76 -5.31 8.73
CA LEU A 49 -11.51 -4.99 8.04
C LEU A 49 -11.70 -4.92 6.53
N GLY A 50 -12.46 -5.85 5.94
CA GLY A 50 -12.76 -5.83 4.51
C GLY A 50 -13.45 -4.54 4.09
N SER A 51 -14.55 -4.19 4.76
CA SER A 51 -15.29 -2.96 4.47
C SER A 51 -14.48 -1.69 4.77
N PHE A 52 -13.64 -1.69 5.82
CA PHE A 52 -12.75 -0.57 6.10
C PHE A 52 -11.67 -0.39 5.03
N LEU A 53 -11.12 -1.48 4.50
CA LEU A 53 -10.05 -1.48 3.51
C LEU A 53 -10.55 -1.30 2.06
N HIS A 54 -11.87 -1.38 1.86
CA HIS A 54 -12.49 -1.19 0.56
C HIS A 54 -12.12 0.17 -0.07
N LYS A 55 -11.75 0.14 -1.36
CA LYS A 55 -11.29 1.31 -2.14
C LYS A 55 -10.03 2.02 -1.61
N LYS A 56 -9.34 1.48 -0.59
CA LYS A 56 -8.06 2.01 -0.12
C LYS A 56 -6.91 1.54 -1.01
N THR A 57 -5.86 2.34 -1.11
CA THR A 57 -4.64 1.98 -1.84
C THR A 57 -3.84 0.94 -1.08
N LYS A 58 -2.96 0.22 -1.77
CA LYS A 58 -2.09 -0.79 -1.16
C LYS A 58 -1.16 -0.24 -0.06
N ASP A 59 -0.69 1.00 -0.21
CA ASP A 59 0.06 1.71 0.85
C ASP A 59 -0.78 1.90 2.11
N GLN A 60 -2.05 2.30 1.92
CA GLN A 60 -2.97 2.45 3.03
C GLN A 60 -3.23 1.10 3.72
N TRP A 61 -3.32 0.00 2.98
CA TRP A 61 -3.44 -1.35 3.55
C TRP A 61 -2.22 -1.72 4.40
N HIS A 62 -1.00 -1.55 3.86
CA HIS A 62 0.23 -1.82 4.62
C HIS A 62 0.32 -0.98 5.89
N MET A 63 -0.05 0.30 5.81
CA MET A 63 -0.05 1.19 6.96
C MET A 63 -1.03 0.73 8.04
N VAL A 64 -2.24 0.34 7.64
CA VAL A 64 -3.26 -0.17 8.58
C VAL A 64 -2.76 -1.45 9.24
N LEU A 65 -2.27 -2.42 8.48
CA LEU A 65 -1.72 -3.67 9.01
C LEU A 65 -0.52 -3.43 9.94
N LYS A 66 0.39 -2.54 9.57
CA LYS A 66 1.53 -2.15 10.42
C LYS A 66 1.08 -1.52 11.73
N LYS A 67 0.04 -0.67 11.69
CA LYS A 67 -0.56 -0.09 12.91
C LYS A 67 -1.19 -1.17 13.77
N LEU A 68 -1.99 -2.06 13.20
CA LEU A 68 -2.64 -3.16 13.93
C LEU A 68 -1.61 -4.07 14.61
N ALA A 69 -0.54 -4.46 13.91
CA ALA A 69 0.55 -5.23 14.48
C ALA A 69 1.26 -4.48 15.62
N ARG A 70 1.47 -3.16 15.45
CA ARG A 70 2.08 -2.32 16.50
C ARG A 70 1.16 -2.19 17.73
N TYR A 71 -0.15 -2.04 17.55
CA TYR A 71 -1.09 -2.01 18.67
C TYR A 71 -1.08 -3.31 19.44
N LEU A 72 -1.09 -4.48 18.77
CA LEU A 72 -0.98 -5.77 19.46
C LEU A 72 0.34 -5.93 20.22
N TYR A 73 1.45 -5.49 19.63
CA TYR A 73 2.74 -5.50 20.31
C TYR A 73 2.72 -4.60 21.55
N LEU A 74 2.17 -3.38 21.44
CA LEU A 74 2.12 -2.43 22.56
C LEU A 74 1.12 -2.81 23.65
N ASP A 75 -0.01 -3.41 23.27
CA ASP A 75 -0.99 -4.01 24.19
C ASP A 75 -0.34 -5.14 25.00
N SER A 76 0.46 -6.00 24.34
CA SER A 76 1.20 -7.06 25.02
C SER A 76 2.26 -6.56 26.01
N VAL A 77 2.70 -5.30 25.89
CA VAL A 77 3.66 -4.65 26.82
C VAL A 77 3.03 -3.55 27.69
N GLY A 78 1.69 -3.44 27.70
CA GLY A 78 0.95 -2.54 28.60
C GLY A 78 1.03 -1.04 28.26
N VAL A 79 1.30 -0.68 27.01
CA VAL A 79 1.41 0.72 26.57
C VAL A 79 0.14 1.18 25.86
N HIS A 80 -0.63 2.09 26.47
CA HIS A 80 -1.84 2.69 25.89
C HIS A 80 -1.49 3.77 24.86
N LEU A 81 -2.09 3.73 23.66
CA LEU A 81 -1.88 4.71 22.59
C LEU A 81 -3.18 5.44 22.24
N GLU A 82 -3.08 6.77 22.16
CA GLU A 82 -4.12 7.64 21.58
C GLU A 82 -4.25 7.43 20.06
N PRO A 83 -5.46 7.55 19.48
CA PRO A 83 -5.69 7.31 18.05
C PRO A 83 -4.96 8.33 17.17
N VAL A 84 -3.95 7.88 16.43
CA VAL A 84 -3.17 8.74 15.51
C VAL A 84 -3.85 8.88 14.14
N SER A 85 -4.16 10.13 13.76
CA SER A 85 -4.69 10.57 12.47
C SER A 85 -3.96 9.96 11.27
N ILE A 86 -4.73 9.56 10.26
CA ILE A 86 -4.32 8.71 9.12
C ILE A 86 -3.71 9.54 7.97
N ALA A 87 -3.19 10.74 8.25
CA ALA A 87 -2.65 11.61 7.22
C ALA A 87 -1.13 11.65 7.32
N TYR A 88 -0.44 10.84 6.51
CA TYR A 88 0.91 11.18 6.09
C TYR A 88 1.16 10.73 4.64
N PRO A 89 1.66 11.62 3.78
CA PRO A 89 2.21 11.24 2.49
C PRO A 89 3.55 10.51 2.69
N VAL A 90 3.82 9.51 1.84
CA VAL A 90 5.15 8.93 1.67
C VAL A 90 6.12 10.10 1.40
N LYS A 91 7.08 10.33 2.28
CA LYS A 91 8.07 11.39 2.11
C LYS A 91 9.07 10.94 1.03
N MET A 92 8.70 11.12 -0.24
CA MET A 92 9.61 10.95 -1.37
C MET A 92 10.55 12.16 -1.37
N ALA A 93 11.85 11.94 -1.23
CA ALA A 93 12.82 13.00 -1.42
C ALA A 93 12.76 13.44 -2.89
N PRO A 94 12.61 14.74 -3.21
CA PRO A 94 12.61 15.19 -4.58
C PRO A 94 13.97 14.88 -5.22
N MET A 95 13.96 14.25 -6.39
CA MET A 95 15.15 14.20 -7.24
C MET A 95 15.30 15.55 -7.94
N GLU A 96 16.46 16.17 -7.76
CA GLU A 96 16.81 17.43 -8.42
C GLU A 96 17.77 17.19 -9.58
N ILE A 97 17.47 17.79 -10.74
CA ILE A 97 18.37 17.82 -11.89
C ILE A 97 18.81 19.27 -12.10
N LYS A 98 20.12 19.49 -12.18
CA LYS A 98 20.72 20.80 -12.41
C LYS A 98 21.06 20.96 -13.89
N LEU A 99 20.61 22.07 -14.46
CA LEU A 99 21.00 22.49 -15.81
C LEU A 99 22.19 23.45 -15.65
N ASP A 100 23.34 23.10 -16.20
CA ASP A 100 24.60 23.83 -15.94
C ASP A 100 24.74 25.11 -16.79
N TYR A 101 23.87 25.32 -17.78
CA TYR A 101 23.94 26.48 -18.68
C TYR A 101 22.70 27.38 -18.59
N LEU A 102 22.92 28.70 -18.63
CA LEU A 102 21.86 29.73 -18.57
C LEU A 102 20.83 29.65 -19.70
N ASN A 103 21.17 29.04 -20.84
CA ASN A 103 20.26 28.85 -21.98
C ASN A 103 19.78 27.40 -22.13
N GLU A 104 20.08 26.55 -21.15
CA GLU A 104 19.61 25.17 -21.14
C GLU A 104 18.22 25.11 -20.52
N PHE A 105 17.28 24.49 -21.23
CA PHE A 105 15.92 24.29 -20.79
C PHE A 105 15.46 22.87 -21.12
N LEU A 106 14.56 22.36 -20.30
CA LEU A 106 13.94 21.05 -20.49
C LEU A 106 13.06 21.07 -21.74
N ALA A 107 13.35 20.16 -22.68
CA ALA A 107 12.59 19.98 -23.91
C ALA A 107 11.55 18.86 -23.78
N SER A 108 11.89 17.74 -23.13
CA SER A 108 10.96 16.64 -22.88
C SER A 108 11.38 15.75 -21.72
N ILE A 109 10.41 15.03 -21.16
CA ILE A 109 10.62 13.94 -20.19
C ILE A 109 10.01 12.68 -20.79
N SER A 110 10.77 11.59 -20.76
CA SER A 110 10.32 10.26 -21.19
C SER A 110 10.76 9.22 -20.18
N GLY A 111 10.09 8.08 -20.13
CA GLY A 111 10.47 7.01 -19.21
C GLY A 111 9.52 5.82 -19.27
N TYR A 112 9.93 4.73 -18.64
CA TYR A 112 9.11 3.54 -18.47
C TYR A 112 8.80 3.35 -16.99
N MET A 113 7.52 3.37 -16.65
CA MET A 113 7.06 3.00 -15.32
C MET A 113 6.64 1.53 -15.36
N ARG A 114 7.22 0.72 -14.48
CA ARG A 114 6.70 -0.61 -14.25
C ARG A 114 5.59 -0.49 -13.21
N GLN A 115 4.37 -0.84 -13.61
CA GLN A 115 3.28 -1.02 -12.67
C GLN A 115 3.45 -2.38 -11.99
N GLU A 116 4.35 -2.44 -11.02
CA GLU A 116 4.29 -3.51 -10.03
C GLU A 116 3.30 -3.14 -8.94
N CYS A 117 2.86 -4.16 -8.22
CA CYS A 117 1.90 -4.08 -7.13
C CYS A 117 2.39 -3.28 -5.91
N ASN A 118 3.18 -2.20 -6.09
CA ASN A 118 3.77 -1.27 -5.13
C ASN A 118 5.19 -1.61 -4.62
N PRO A 119 6.13 -0.65 -4.55
CA PRO A 119 6.03 0.74 -5.02
C PRO A 119 5.97 0.87 -6.55
N VAL A 120 5.46 2.00 -7.06
CA VAL A 120 5.64 2.37 -8.48
C VAL A 120 7.14 2.50 -8.72
N ILE A 121 7.70 1.57 -9.49
CA ILE A 121 9.12 1.58 -9.83
C ILE A 121 9.25 2.36 -11.13
N VAL A 122 9.88 3.53 -11.06
CA VAL A 122 10.39 4.22 -12.24
C VAL A 122 11.56 3.39 -12.75
N GLN A 123 11.33 2.58 -13.77
CA GLN A 123 12.33 1.68 -14.33
C GLN A 123 13.36 2.45 -15.16
N SER A 124 12.90 3.48 -15.85
CA SER A 124 13.75 4.43 -16.57
C SER A 124 13.11 5.80 -16.57
N LEU A 125 13.96 6.82 -16.44
CA LEU A 125 13.58 8.22 -16.59
C LEU A 125 14.67 8.92 -17.38
N THR A 126 14.27 9.64 -18.43
CA THR A 126 15.16 10.36 -19.32
C THR A 126 14.63 11.77 -19.52
N PHE A 127 15.49 12.75 -19.29
CA PHE A 127 15.22 14.16 -19.46
C PHE A 127 16.02 14.64 -20.66
N HIS A 128 15.33 15.15 -21.67
CA HIS A 128 15.96 15.81 -22.80
C HIS A 128 15.92 17.30 -22.57
N SER A 129 17.07 17.95 -22.50
CA SER A 129 17.18 19.40 -22.62
C SER A 129 17.42 19.78 -24.09
N ASN A 130 17.34 21.07 -24.40
CA ASN A 130 17.77 21.60 -25.69
C ASN A 130 19.29 21.49 -25.93
N LYS A 131 20.07 21.00 -24.96
CA LYS A 131 21.53 20.87 -25.04
C LYS A 131 22.02 19.45 -24.80
N ARG A 132 21.38 18.68 -23.93
CA ARG A 132 21.88 17.43 -23.33
C ARG A 132 20.77 16.47 -22.97
N ILE A 133 21.14 15.22 -22.70
CA ILE A 133 20.24 14.18 -22.21
C ILE A 133 20.72 13.74 -20.82
N TYR A 134 19.81 13.69 -19.85
CA TYR A 134 20.04 13.20 -18.50
C TYR A 134 19.22 11.91 -18.32
N GLY A 135 19.81 10.87 -17.74
CA GLY A 135 19.12 9.60 -17.48
C GLY A 135 19.44 9.05 -16.10
N LEU A 136 18.51 8.28 -15.55
CA LEU A 136 18.71 7.37 -14.42
C LEU A 136 18.91 5.94 -14.91
#